data_AF-A0A660QRR9-F1
#
_entry.id   AF-A0A660QRR9-F1
#
_cell.length_a   1.000
_cell.length_b   1.000
_cell.length_c   1.000
_cell.angle_alpha   90.00
_cell.angle_beta   90.00
_cell.angle_gamma   90.00
#
_symmetry.space_group_name_H-M   'P 1'
#
loop_
_entity.id
_entity.type
_entity.pdbx_description
1 polymer ?
#
loop_
_entity_poly.entity_id
_entity_poly.type
_entity_poly.pdbx_seq_one_letter_code
_entity_poly.pdbx_strand_id
1 'polypeptide(L)' 'GFIKTPMTEKLPEKVVNIVLDRTPLRRMGEPIEVAYVYLFLASDESSFITGQVIGVDGGLVI' A
#
# COMPACT_ATOMS: atom_id res chain seq x y z
N GLY A 1 1.30 1.97 2.90
CA GLY A 1 1.39 0.90 3.92
C GLY A 1 2.60 0.03 3.64
N PHE A 2 2.48 -1.29 3.87
CA PHE A 2 3.59 -2.23 3.70
C PHE A 2 3.48 -3.01 2.39
N ILE A 3 4.42 -2.76 1.47
CA ILE A 3 4.37 -3.25 0.09
C ILE A 3 5.52 -4.22 -0.17
N LYS A 4 5.22 -5.33 -0.85
CA LYS A 4 6.19 -6.35 -1.21
C LYS A 4 7.11 -5.88 -2.33
N THR A 5 8.35 -5.60 -1.97
CA THR A 5 9.43 -5.20 -2.86
C THR A 5 10.67 -6.05 -2.57
N PRO A 6 11.67 -6.09 -3.47
CA PRO A 6 12.93 -6.80 -3.20
C PRO A 6 13.65 -6.32 -1.93
N MET A 7 13.39 -5.09 -1.47
CA MET A 7 13.91 -4.56 -0.22
C MET A 7 13.19 -5.15 0.99
N THR A 8 11.86 -5.24 0.96
CA THR A 8 11.05 -5.74 2.08
C THR A 8 11.08 -7.26 2.20
N GLU A 9 11.38 -7.98 1.12
CA GLU A 9 11.58 -9.44 1.16
C GLU A 9 12.75 -9.86 2.06
N LYS A 10 13.71 -8.94 2.31
CA LYS A 10 14.85 -9.18 3.20
C LYS A 10 14.55 -8.89 4.66
N LEU A 11 13.33 -8.46 5.00
CA LEU A 11 12.98 -8.16 6.37
C LEU A 11 12.82 -9.44 7.20
N PRO A 12 13.20 -9.44 8.49
CA PRO A 12 12.96 -10.57 9.37
C PRO A 12 11.46 -10.87 9.48
N GLU A 13 11.09 -12.15 9.51
CA GLU A 13 9.69 -12.59 9.62
C GLU A 13 8.95 -11.96 10.79
N LYS A 14 9.63 -11.76 11.93
CA LYS A 14 9.05 -11.10 13.10
C LYS A 14 8.53 -9.69 12.78
N VAL A 15 9.26 -8.94 11.95
CA VAL A 15 8.84 -7.58 11.54
C VAL A 15 7.63 -7.67 10.61
N VAL A 16 7.67 -8.60 9.66
CA VAL A 16 6.55 -8.83 8.74
C VAL A 16 5.28 -9.20 9.51
N ASN A 17 5.36 -10.14 10.44
CA ASN A 17 4.21 -10.59 11.24
C ASN A 17 3.59 -9.46 12.07
N ILE A 18 4.41 -8.62 12.72
CA ILE A 18 3.91 -7.45 13.48
C ILE A 18 3.08 -6.52 12.57
N VAL A 19 3.54 -6.31 11.34
CA VAL A 19 2.85 -5.45 10.39
C VAL A 19 1.56 -6.10 9.89
N LEU A 20 1.58 -7.40 9.60
CA LEU A 20 0.40 -8.15 9.19
C LEU A 20 -0.69 -8.14 10.26
N ASP A 21 -0.33 -8.27 11.54
CA ASP A 21 -1.27 -8.23 12.65
C ASP A 21 -1.96 -6.87 12.80
N ARG A 22 -1.26 -5.78 12.43
CA ARG A 22 -1.80 -4.40 12.43
C ARG A 22 -2.50 -4.01 11.12
N THR A 23 -2.44 -4.88 10.11
CA THR A 23 -3.07 -4.66 8.81
C THR A 23 -4.37 -5.46 8.76
N PRO A 24 -5.56 -4.83 8.71
CA PRO A 24 -6.84 -5.52 8.63
C PRO A 24 -6.94 -6.56 7.50
N LEU A 25 -6.33 -6.29 6.35
CA LEU A 25 -6.28 -7.24 5.23
C LEU A 25 -5.33 -8.43 5.45
N ARG A 26 -4.53 -8.43 6.52
CA ARG A 26 -3.60 -9.51 6.94
C ARG A 26 -2.66 -10.00 5.83
N ARG A 27 -2.28 -9.10 4.92
CA ARG A 27 -1.30 -9.35 3.87
C ARG A 27 -0.52 -8.08 3.56
N MET A 28 0.66 -8.26 2.97
CA MET A 28 1.36 -7.16 2.33
C MET A 28 0.62 -6.76 1.05
N GLY A 29 0.71 -5.49 0.70
CA GLY A 29 0.29 -5.01 -0.61
C GLY A 29 1.30 -5.42 -1.68
N GLU A 30 0.84 -5.59 -2.91
CA GLU A 30 1.67 -5.79 -4.08
C GLU A 30 1.98 -4.43 -4.75
N PRO A 31 3.15 -4.24 -5.38
CA PRO A 31 3.50 -2.97 -6.04
C PRO A 31 2.46 -2.52 -7.07
N ILE A 32 1.81 -3.48 -7.74
CA ILE A 32 0.79 -3.20 -8.74
C ILE A 32 -0.45 -2.50 -8.16
N GLU A 33 -0.79 -2.77 -6.90
CA GLU A 33 -1.94 -2.15 -6.22
C GLU A 33 -1.70 -0.65 -5.99
N VAL A 34 -0.45 -0.27 -5.72
CA VAL A 34 -0.02 1.13 -5.64
C VAL A 34 -0.05 1.76 -7.03
N ALA A 35 0.45 1.06 -8.04
CA ALA A 35 0.50 1.55 -9.42
C ALA A 35 -0.90 1.85 -9.98
N TYR A 36 -1.93 1.07 -9.63
CA TYR A 36 -3.30 1.34 -10.06
C TYR A 36 -3.85 2.66 -9.53
N VAL A 37 -3.53 3.04 -8.28
CA VAL A 37 -3.94 4.33 -7.74
C VAL A 37 -3.23 5.47 -8.46
N TYR A 38 -1.93 5.32 -8.76
CA TYR A 38 -1.20 6.30 -9.58
C TYR A 38 -1.77 6.41 -10.99
N LEU A 39 -2.13 5.29 -11.62
CA LEU A 39 -2.72 5.29 -12.95
C LEU A 39 -4.03 6.08 -12.96
N PHE A 40 -4.92 5.82 -11.99
CA PHE A 40 -6.18 6.55 -11.85
C PHE A 40 -5.96 8.04 -11.61
N LEU A 41 -5.02 8.41 -10.73
CA LEU A 41 -4.72 9.81 -10.43
C LEU A 41 -4.03 10.55 -11.59
N ALA A 42 -3.38 9.83 -12.49
CA ALA A 42 -2.76 10.39 -13.69
C ALA A 42 -3.72 10.46 -14.89
N SER A 43 -4.88 9.83 -14.80
CA SER A 43 -5.85 9.73 -15.89
C SER A 43 -6.98 10.76 -15.76
N ASP A 44 -7.70 11.00 -16.85
CA ASP A 44 -8.78 12.00 -16.91
C ASP A 44 -9.97 11.65 -16.01
N GLU A 45 -10.10 10.38 -15.61
CA GLU A 45 -11.10 9.88 -14.66
C GLU A 45 -10.99 10.52 -13.27
N SER A 46 -9.84 11.11 -12.93
CA SER A 46 -9.61 11.83 -11.67
C SER A 46 -9.61 13.36 -11.82
N SER A 47 -10.13 13.90 -12.93
CA SER A 47 -10.08 15.34 -13.28
C SER A 47 -10.61 16.35 -12.23
N PHE A 48 -11.35 15.90 -11.22
CA PHE A 48 -11.85 16.73 -10.11
C PHE A 48 -11.28 16.37 -8.74
N ILE A 49 -10.25 15.50 -8.69
CA ILE A 49 -9.55 15.10 -7.49
C ILE A 49 -8.23 15.87 -7.42
N THR A 50 -8.13 16.80 -6.47
CA THR A 50 -6.90 17.58 -6.24
C THR A 50 -6.66 17.82 -4.75
N GLY A 51 -5.39 17.93 -4.36
CA GLY A 51 -4.97 18.16 -2.97
C GLY A 51 -5.24 17.00 -2.00
N GLN A 52 -5.53 15.80 -2.51
CA GLN A 52 -5.82 14.63 -1.69
C GLN A 52 -4.60 13.74 -1.48
N VAL A 53 -4.54 13.11 -0.31
CA VAL A 53 -3.55 12.06 0.01
C VAL A 53 -4.31 10.74 0.11
N ILE A 54 -4.06 9.83 -0.85
CA ILE A 54 -4.73 8.52 -0.89
C ILE A 54 -3.80 7.46 -0.31
N GLY A 55 -4.21 6.86 0.80
CA GLY A 55 -3.49 5.75 1.43
C GLY A 55 -3.70 4.44 0.69
N VAL A 56 -2.60 3.77 0.32
CA VAL A 56 -2.60 2.38 -0.19
C VAL A 56 -1.86 1.52 0.83
N ASP A 57 -2.60 0.99 1.81
CA ASP A 57 -1.99 0.38 2.99
C ASP A 57 -2.74 -0.83 3.57
N GLY A 58 -3.86 -1.23 2.98
CA GLY A 58 -4.67 -2.34 3.49
C GLY A 58 -5.28 -2.08 4.88
N GLY A 59 -5.41 -0.80 5.26
CA GLY A 59 -5.99 -0.36 6.52
C GLY A 59 -5.01 -0.36 7.69
N LEU A 60 -3.69 -0.30 7.44
CA LEU A 60 -2.67 -0.31 8.48
C LEU A 60 -2.96 0.74 9.56
N VAL A 61 -3.22 0.28 10.79
CA VAL A 61 -3.42 1.14 11.96
C VAL A 61 -2.10 1.20 12.74
N ILE A 62 -1.53 2.40 12.88
CA ILE A 62 -0.24 2.62 13.57
C ILE A 62 -0.47 2.89 15.05
#